data_AF-A0A350XLX0-F1
#
_entry.id   AF-A0A350XLX0-F1
#
_cell.length_a   1.000
_cell.length_b   1.000
_cell.length_c   1.000
_cell.angle_alpha   90.00
_cell.angle_beta   90.00
_cell.angle_gamma   90.00
#
_symmetry.space_group_name_H-M   'P 1'
#
loop_
_entity.id
_entity.type
_entity.pdbx_description
1 polymer ?
#
loop_
_entity_poly.entity_id
_entity_poly.type
_entity_poly.pdbx_seq_one_letter_code
_entity_poly.pdbx_strand_id
1 'polypeptide(L)'
;MSITSAFALLAPVPEIDLISAQEVCDQQGKVAFGSRLFELFRKIDTTRGEDEMNVFIYASMPEESIGSMVSWQGVYVGHVEARRNGTHPGGAKFRPTTAYETDKSNAWVIYWEVRDLQQIDPFPIKTLRGFDKKTCYPPHFVPETPLLIQYP
;
A
#
# COMPACT_ATOMS: atom_id res chain seq x y z
N MET A 1 -19.82 -7.70 -1.05
CA MET A 1 -18.35 -7.78 -1.24
C MET A 1 -17.77 -8.37 0.02
N SER A 2 -16.93 -9.40 -0.10
CA SER A 2 -16.18 -10.01 0.99
C SER A 2 -14.73 -9.55 0.95
N ILE A 3 -14.09 -9.44 2.11
CA ILE A 3 -12.64 -9.28 2.19
C ILE A 3 -12.04 -10.68 2.12
N THR A 4 -11.15 -10.92 1.15
CA THR A 4 -10.47 -12.21 1.02
C THR A 4 -9.48 -12.44 2.16
N SER A 5 -9.44 -13.67 2.66
CA SER A 5 -8.43 -14.16 3.61
C SER A 5 -7.45 -15.12 2.94
N ALA A 6 -7.41 -15.18 1.61
CA ALA A 6 -6.44 -16.01 0.89
C ALA A 6 -5.08 -15.29 0.73
N PHE A 7 -5.10 -13.97 0.55
CA PHE A 7 -3.91 -13.16 0.33
C PHE A 7 -4.11 -11.71 0.73
N ALA A 8 -2.99 -11.00 0.86
CA ALA A 8 -2.94 -9.58 1.16
C ALA A 8 -1.78 -8.91 0.41
N LEU A 9 -1.77 -7.58 0.42
CA LEU A 9 -0.65 -6.76 -0.06
C LEU A 9 0.21 -6.35 1.13
N LEU A 10 1.53 -6.50 1.00
CA LEU A 10 2.51 -5.86 1.88
C LEU A 10 3.17 -4.73 1.09
N ALA A 11 3.16 -3.50 1.61
CA ALA A 11 3.70 -2.34 0.89
C ALA A 11 4.57 -1.42 1.78
N PRO A 12 5.71 -0.92 1.26
CA PRO A 12 6.42 0.20 1.84
C PRO A 12 5.76 1.54 1.49
N VAL A 13 5.60 2.41 2.48
CA VAL A 13 5.23 3.82 2.28
C VAL A 13 6.08 4.69 3.22
N PRO A 14 6.60 5.86 2.80
CA PRO A 14 7.27 6.78 3.71
C PRO A 14 6.37 7.17 4.90
N GLU A 15 6.94 7.29 6.10
CA GLU A 15 6.15 7.59 7.31
C GLU A 15 5.39 8.92 7.18
N ILE A 16 6.07 9.94 6.68
CA ILE A 16 5.48 11.27 6.44
C ILE A 16 4.25 11.20 5.53
N ASP A 17 4.27 10.30 4.54
CA ASP A 17 3.15 10.08 3.62
C ASP A 17 2.02 9.31 4.30
N LEU A 18 2.30 8.40 5.24
CA LEU A 18 1.27 7.66 5.96
C LEU A 18 0.45 8.55 6.89
N ILE A 19 1.10 9.49 7.57
CA ILE A 19 0.44 10.44 8.46
C ILE A 19 -0.57 11.29 7.67
N SER A 20 -0.13 11.93 6.58
CA SER A 20 -1.04 12.73 5.75
C SER A 20 -2.03 11.87 4.96
N ALA A 21 -1.70 10.62 4.68
CA ALA A 21 -2.60 9.68 4.02
C ALA A 21 -3.83 9.35 4.87
N GLN A 22 -3.66 9.20 6.20
CA GLN A 22 -4.76 8.91 7.10
C GLN A 22 -5.79 10.05 7.07
N GLU A 23 -5.33 11.30 7.18
CA GLU A 23 -6.20 12.48 7.11
C GLU A 23 -6.99 12.53 5.80
N VAL A 24 -6.34 12.23 4.68
CA VAL A 24 -6.99 12.16 3.36
C VAL A 24 -8.01 11.02 3.31
N CYS A 25 -7.65 9.85 3.84
CA CYS A 25 -8.54 8.69 3.86
C CYS A 25 -9.80 8.97 4.69
N ASP A 26 -9.66 9.59 5.87
CA ASP A 26 -10.78 9.95 6.74
C ASP A 26 -11.72 10.97 6.08
N GLN A 27 -11.17 11.94 5.34
CA GLN A 27 -11.97 12.99 4.70
C GLN A 27 -12.64 12.54 3.40
N GLN A 28 -11.97 11.70 2.61
CA GLN A 28 -12.39 11.36 1.24
C GLN A 28 -12.92 9.93 1.12
N GLY A 29 -12.85 9.15 2.20
CA GLY A 29 -13.19 7.72 2.24
C GLY A 29 -12.13 6.81 1.62
N LYS A 30 -11.06 7.37 1.04
CA LYS A 30 -9.92 6.63 0.49
C LYS A 30 -8.71 7.54 0.25
N VAL A 31 -7.54 6.91 0.16
CA VAL A 31 -6.27 7.52 -0.24
C VAL A 31 -5.60 6.68 -1.32
N ALA A 32 -4.76 7.31 -2.14
CA ALA A 32 -4.13 6.70 -3.30
C ALA A 32 -2.61 6.92 -3.27
N PHE A 33 -1.86 5.83 -3.31
CA PHE A 33 -0.40 5.83 -3.29
C PHE A 33 0.17 5.55 -4.68
N GLY A 34 1.26 6.22 -5.05
CA GLY A 34 1.88 6.07 -6.37
C GLY A 34 2.68 4.78 -6.48
N SER A 35 2.72 4.18 -7.67
CA SER A 35 3.64 3.08 -7.96
C SER A 35 4.04 3.03 -9.43
N ARG A 36 5.13 2.30 -9.70
CA ARG A 36 5.58 1.91 -11.05
C ARG A 36 5.25 0.46 -11.38
N LEU A 37 4.68 -0.31 -10.44
CA LEU A 37 4.48 -1.75 -10.56
C LEU A 37 3.14 -2.10 -11.23
N PHE A 38 2.90 -1.57 -12.42
CA PHE A 38 1.65 -1.76 -13.18
C PHE A 38 1.22 -3.25 -13.23
N GLU A 39 2.14 -4.13 -13.61
CA GLU A 39 1.86 -5.57 -13.73
C GLU A 39 1.45 -6.23 -12.42
N LEU A 40 2.00 -5.80 -11.29
CA LEU A 40 1.62 -6.32 -9.97
C LEU A 40 0.17 -5.95 -9.66
N PHE A 41 -0.21 -4.68 -9.79
CA PHE A 41 -1.55 -4.22 -9.44
C PHE A 41 -2.61 -4.76 -10.41
N ARG A 42 -2.27 -4.90 -11.69
CA ARG A 42 -3.12 -5.61 -12.66
C ARG A 42 -3.32 -7.08 -12.27
N LYS A 43 -2.27 -7.77 -11.82
CA LYS A 43 -2.37 -9.15 -11.30
C LYS A 43 -3.25 -9.19 -10.05
N ILE A 44 -3.10 -8.25 -9.11
CA ILE A 44 -3.91 -8.16 -7.90
C ILE A 44 -5.39 -8.02 -8.25
N ASP A 45 -5.75 -7.07 -9.11
CA ASP A 45 -7.13 -6.86 -9.55
C ASP A 45 -7.70 -8.09 -10.25
N THR A 46 -6.92 -8.76 -11.08
CA THR A 46 -7.35 -10.02 -11.74
C THR A 46 -7.55 -11.14 -10.72
N THR A 47 -6.67 -11.26 -9.72
CA THR A 47 -6.68 -12.37 -8.74
C THR A 47 -7.81 -12.21 -7.73
N ARG A 48 -8.09 -10.98 -7.28
CA ARG A 48 -9.16 -10.71 -6.31
C ARG A 48 -10.55 -10.70 -6.93
N GLY A 49 -10.66 -10.42 -8.24
CA GLY A 49 -11.96 -10.23 -8.89
C GLY A 49 -12.75 -9.11 -8.22
N GLU A 50 -13.94 -9.42 -7.70
CA GLU A 50 -14.79 -8.47 -6.97
C GLU A 50 -14.53 -8.44 -5.47
N ASP A 51 -13.67 -9.32 -4.94
CA ASP A 51 -13.33 -9.31 -3.53
C ASP A 51 -12.41 -8.13 -3.17
N GLU A 52 -12.57 -7.68 -1.94
CA GLU A 52 -11.68 -6.72 -1.30
C GLU A 52 -10.48 -7.45 -0.71
N MET A 53 -9.36 -6.75 -0.54
CA MET A 53 -8.12 -7.36 -0.06
C MET A 53 -7.47 -6.47 1.01
N ASN A 54 -7.04 -7.08 2.12
CA ASN A 54 -6.29 -6.33 3.13
C ASN A 54 -4.93 -5.87 2.60
N VAL A 55 -4.53 -4.67 3.02
CA VAL A 55 -3.20 -4.13 2.80
C VAL A 55 -2.55 -3.91 4.16
N PHE A 56 -1.32 -4.40 4.28
CA PHE A 56 -0.44 -4.16 5.40
C PHE A 56 0.69 -3.26 4.95
N ILE A 57 0.91 -2.18 5.69
CA ILE A 57 1.88 -1.15 5.33
C ILE A 57 2.90 -0.98 6.47
N TYR A 58 4.16 -0.83 6.09
CA TYR A 58 5.25 -0.46 6.98
C TYR A 58 5.88 0.85 6.51
N ALA A 59 6.36 1.63 7.48
CA ALA A 59 7.10 2.85 7.23
C ALA A 59 8.47 2.52 6.61
N SER A 60 8.71 2.93 5.37
CA SER A 60 9.98 2.68 4.66
C SER A 60 11.07 3.72 4.97
N MET A 61 10.66 4.89 5.44
CA MET A 61 11.54 5.98 5.88
C MET A 61 11.04 6.48 7.24
N PRO A 62 11.18 5.67 8.30
CA PRO A 62 10.71 6.07 9.61
C PRO A 62 11.66 7.09 10.25
N GLU A 63 11.12 8.06 10.98
CA GLU A 63 11.91 9.02 11.77
C GLU A 63 12.67 8.31 12.90
N GLU A 64 11.99 7.37 13.56
CA GLU A 64 12.60 6.46 14.54
C GLU A 64 12.60 5.02 14.03
N SER A 65 13.74 4.35 14.08
CA SER A 65 13.83 2.96 13.63
C SER A 65 13.06 2.03 14.56
N ILE A 66 11.86 1.64 14.14
CA ILE A 66 11.02 0.62 14.81
C ILE A 66 11.30 -0.81 14.30
N GLY A 67 12.32 -0.97 13.44
CA GLY A 67 12.62 -2.22 12.75
C GLY A 67 11.63 -2.54 11.62
N SER A 68 11.70 -3.76 11.10
CA SER A 68 10.86 -4.25 9.99
C SER A 68 9.45 -4.62 10.49
N MET A 69 8.68 -3.63 10.93
CA MET A 69 7.35 -3.81 11.50
C MET A 69 6.27 -3.28 10.57
N VAL A 70 5.20 -4.05 10.37
CA VAL A 70 3.93 -3.54 9.87
C VAL A 70 3.28 -2.75 10.99
N SER A 71 2.87 -1.51 10.72
CA SER A 71 2.23 -0.62 11.70
C SER A 71 0.94 0.02 11.19
N TRP A 72 0.55 -0.29 9.95
CA TRP A 72 -0.64 0.26 9.30
C TRP A 72 -1.40 -0.83 8.55
N GLN A 73 -2.71 -0.68 8.50
CA GLN A 73 -3.60 -1.54 7.73
C GLN A 73 -4.62 -0.69 6.97
N GLY A 74 -5.08 -1.21 5.83
CA GLY A 74 -6.27 -0.72 5.15
C GLY A 74 -6.86 -1.77 4.23
N VAL A 75 -7.83 -1.38 3.41
CA VAL A 75 -8.49 -2.24 2.42
C VAL A 75 -8.20 -1.73 1.01
N TYR A 76 -7.59 -2.57 0.19
CA TYR A 76 -7.33 -2.29 -1.22
C TYR A 76 -8.62 -2.27 -2.01
N VAL A 77 -8.88 -1.16 -2.70
CA VAL A 77 -10.08 -0.95 -3.52
C VAL A 77 -9.82 -1.26 -4.99
N GLY A 78 -8.59 -1.00 -5.46
CA GLY A 78 -8.19 -1.13 -6.86
C GLY A 78 -7.03 -0.20 -7.20
N HIS A 79 -6.75 -0.03 -8.48
CA HIS A 79 -5.84 1.01 -8.95
C HIS A 79 -6.41 1.79 -10.13
N VAL A 80 -5.86 2.98 -10.33
CA VAL A 80 -6.11 3.83 -11.50
C VAL A 80 -4.81 4.15 -12.20
N GLU A 81 -4.84 4.25 -13.52
CA GLU A 81 -3.68 4.70 -14.29
C GLU A 81 -3.39 6.18 -14.05
N ALA A 82 -2.12 6.54 -14.00
CA ALA A 82 -1.71 7.93 -13.98
C ALA A 82 -2.07 8.63 -15.31
N ARG A 83 -2.34 9.93 -15.25
CA ARG A 83 -2.45 10.76 -16.45
C ARG A 83 -1.11 10.80 -17.20
N ARG A 84 -1.11 11.26 -18.45
CA ARG A 84 0.09 11.38 -19.31
C ARG A 84 1.26 12.15 -18.67
N ASN A 85 0.99 13.05 -17.72
CA ASN A 85 1.99 13.82 -16.97
C ASN A 85 2.42 13.15 -15.64
N GLY A 86 2.00 11.91 -15.39
CA GLY A 86 2.28 11.15 -14.17
C GLY A 86 1.36 11.48 -12.99
N THR A 87 0.40 12.40 -13.12
CA THR A 87 -0.47 12.81 -11.99
C THR A 87 -1.66 11.87 -11.79
N HIS A 88 -2.17 11.82 -10.56
CA HIS A 88 -3.39 11.08 -10.24
C HIS A 88 -4.59 11.64 -11.02
N PRO A 89 -5.49 10.81 -11.58
CA PRO A 89 -6.67 11.27 -12.33
C PRO A 89 -7.62 12.19 -11.55
N GLY A 90 -7.74 11.97 -10.24
CA GLY A 90 -8.47 12.83 -9.30
C GLY A 90 -7.68 14.04 -8.76
N GLY A 91 -6.49 14.32 -9.31
CA GLY A 91 -5.60 15.38 -8.81
C GLY A 91 -5.14 15.12 -7.37
N ALA A 92 -4.97 16.20 -6.60
CA ALA A 92 -4.55 16.14 -5.20
C ALA A 92 -5.58 15.46 -4.27
N LYS A 93 -6.85 15.35 -4.69
CA LYS A 93 -7.97 14.95 -3.83
C LYS A 93 -7.72 13.67 -3.03
N PHE A 94 -7.12 12.67 -3.66
CA PHE A 94 -6.90 11.35 -3.04
C PHE A 94 -5.43 11.09 -2.72
N ARG A 95 -4.54 12.07 -2.89
CA ARG A 95 -3.12 11.88 -2.64
C ARG A 95 -2.78 12.28 -1.21
N PRO A 96 -1.87 11.57 -0.51
CA PRO A 96 -1.25 12.13 0.68
C PRO A 96 -0.65 13.49 0.34
N THR A 97 -0.90 14.50 1.17
CA THR A 97 -0.48 15.89 0.90
C THR A 97 1.03 15.98 0.65
N THR A 98 1.82 15.33 1.51
CA THR A 98 3.29 15.33 1.46
C THR A 98 3.82 14.62 0.21
N ALA A 99 3.16 13.54 -0.21
CA ALA A 99 3.49 12.84 -1.43
C ALA A 99 3.15 13.71 -2.66
N TYR A 100 1.98 14.35 -2.68
CA TYR A 100 1.56 15.20 -3.79
C TYR A 100 2.50 16.41 -3.99
N GLU A 101 3.00 17.00 -2.91
CA GLU A 101 3.93 18.12 -2.94
C GLU A 101 5.34 17.74 -3.44
N THR A 102 5.75 16.49 -3.21
CA THR A 102 7.09 16.00 -3.55
C THR A 102 7.13 15.13 -4.82
N ASP A 103 5.96 14.76 -5.34
CA ASP A 103 5.81 14.00 -6.58
C ASP A 103 6.54 14.70 -7.74
N LYS A 104 7.50 13.99 -8.33
CA LYS A 104 8.14 14.44 -9.56
C LYS A 104 7.22 14.17 -10.75
N SER A 105 7.31 15.01 -11.78
CA SER A 105 6.63 14.77 -13.06
C SER A 105 6.99 13.38 -13.59
N ASN A 106 5.99 12.60 -14.02
CA ASN A 106 6.13 11.21 -14.47
C ASN A 106 6.74 10.25 -13.42
N ALA A 107 6.63 10.54 -12.12
CA ALA A 107 7.08 9.63 -11.08
C ALA A 107 6.33 8.30 -11.11
N TRP A 108 5.01 8.32 -11.36
CA TRP A 108 4.11 7.19 -11.20
C TRP A 108 3.39 6.82 -12.49
N VAL A 109 3.10 5.52 -12.64
CA VAL A 109 2.31 4.99 -13.77
C VAL A 109 0.92 4.53 -13.33
N ILE A 110 0.77 4.18 -12.05
CA ILE A 110 -0.52 3.90 -11.41
C ILE A 110 -0.59 4.53 -10.04
N TYR A 111 -1.81 4.60 -9.54
CA TYR A 111 -2.11 4.90 -8.15
C TYR A 111 -3.03 3.82 -7.58
N TRP A 112 -2.58 3.19 -6.51
CA TRP A 112 -3.34 2.16 -5.82
C TRP A 112 -4.13 2.76 -4.68
N GLU A 113 -5.42 2.44 -4.62
CA GLU A 113 -6.39 3.06 -3.73
C GLU A 113 -6.67 2.18 -2.52
N VAL A 114 -6.67 2.81 -1.34
CA VAL A 114 -6.87 2.19 -0.02
C VAL A 114 -7.97 2.94 0.71
N ARG A 115 -8.91 2.21 1.31
CA ARG A 115 -9.89 2.72 2.28
C ARG A 115 -9.58 2.20 3.68
N ASP A 116 -10.23 2.79 4.68
CA ASP A 116 -10.11 2.41 6.10
C ASP A 116 -8.64 2.32 6.58
N LEU A 117 -7.80 3.24 6.08
CA LEU A 117 -6.39 3.31 6.47
C LEU A 117 -6.28 3.73 7.93
N GLN A 118 -5.61 2.90 8.73
CA GLN A 118 -5.42 3.16 10.15
C GLN A 118 -4.11 2.57 10.67
N GLN A 119 -3.60 3.15 11.74
CA GLN A 119 -2.54 2.55 12.53
C GLN A 119 -3.07 1.32 13.27
N ILE A 120 -2.19 0.34 13.44
CA ILE A 120 -2.46 -0.89 14.18
C ILE A 120 -1.34 -1.17 15.18
N ASP A 121 -1.58 -2.09 16.11
CA ASP A 121 -0.52 -2.62 16.97
C ASP A 121 0.59 -3.24 16.10
N PRO A 122 1.84 -2.74 16.16
CA PRO A 122 2.85 -3.15 15.23
C PRO A 122 3.25 -4.63 15.37
N PHE A 123 3.46 -5.30 14.23
CA PHE A 123 3.93 -6.69 14.22
C PHE A 123 5.06 -6.92 13.19
N PRO A 124 5.95 -7.91 13.41
CA PRO A 124 7.14 -8.06 12.58
C PRO A 124 6.86 -8.64 11.18
N ILE A 125 7.44 -8.07 10.13
CA ILE A 125 7.34 -8.60 8.74
C ILE A 125 7.81 -10.07 8.65
N LYS A 126 8.76 -10.49 9.49
CA LYS A 126 9.24 -11.88 9.55
C LYS A 126 8.17 -12.91 9.93
N THR A 127 7.01 -12.49 10.46
CA THR A 127 5.89 -13.42 10.73
C THR A 127 5.08 -13.71 9.47
N LEU A 128 5.18 -12.85 8.45
CA LEU A 128 4.46 -12.96 7.19
C LEU A 128 5.10 -13.96 6.23
N ARG A 129 4.31 -14.42 5.25
CA ARG A 129 4.72 -15.34 4.19
C ARG A 129 4.40 -14.75 2.84
N GLY A 130 5.28 -14.96 1.85
CA GLY A 130 4.94 -14.65 0.46
C GLY A 130 3.76 -15.49 -0.01
N PHE A 131 2.97 -14.96 -0.95
CA PHE A 131 1.72 -15.57 -1.45
C PHE A 131 1.83 -17.08 -1.73
N ASP A 132 2.88 -17.50 -2.45
CA ASP A 132 3.11 -18.91 -2.82
C ASP A 132 4.21 -19.59 -1.98
N LYS A 133 4.51 -19.08 -0.78
CA LYS A 133 5.61 -19.57 0.06
C LYS A 133 5.09 -20.37 1.25
N LYS A 134 5.79 -21.47 1.57
CA LYS A 134 5.47 -22.32 2.73
C LYS A 134 6.07 -21.80 4.04
N THR A 135 7.11 -20.98 3.95
CA THR A 135 7.88 -20.48 5.09
C THR A 135 7.76 -18.98 5.22
N CYS A 136 7.86 -18.47 6.44
CA CYS A 136 7.88 -17.03 6.70
C CYS A 136 9.17 -16.39 6.18
N TYR A 137 9.14 -15.06 6.06
CA TYR A 137 10.30 -14.28 5.64
C TYR A 137 11.45 -14.36 6.67
N PRO A 138 12.71 -14.27 6.22
CA PRO A 138 13.84 -14.24 7.14
C PRO A 138 13.84 -12.94 7.98
N PRO A 139 14.49 -12.94 9.17
CA PRO A 139 14.41 -11.83 10.13
C PRO A 139 14.79 -10.44 9.60
N HIS A 140 15.65 -10.37 8.57
CA HIS A 140 16.15 -9.11 7.99
C HIS A 140 15.46 -8.76 6.67
N PHE A 141 14.42 -9.49 6.28
CA PHE A 141 13.71 -9.19 5.06
C PHE A 141 12.88 -7.91 5.21
N VAL A 142 13.19 -6.93 4.36
CA VAL A 142 12.40 -5.72 4.18
C VAL A 142 12.23 -5.54 2.68
N PRO A 143 11.00 -5.65 2.14
CA PRO A 143 10.80 -5.37 0.74
C PRO A 143 11.08 -3.89 0.43
N GLU A 144 11.56 -3.58 -0.76
CA GLU A 144 11.64 -2.19 -1.24
C GLU A 144 10.42 -1.79 -2.07
N THR A 145 9.59 -2.77 -2.42
CA THR A 145 8.45 -2.62 -3.31
C THR A 145 7.25 -3.40 -2.79
N PRO A 146 6.02 -2.97 -3.12
CA PRO A 146 4.83 -3.74 -2.83
C PRO A 146 4.92 -5.18 -3.36
N LEU A 147 4.38 -6.13 -2.61
CA LEU A 147 4.32 -7.54 -3.00
C LEU A 147 3.11 -8.27 -2.38
N LEU A 148 2.73 -9.39 -2.99
CA LEU A 148 1.68 -10.26 -2.48
C LEU A 148 2.19 -11.20 -1.37
N ILE A 149 1.43 -11.25 -0.28
CA ILE A 149 1.63 -12.16 0.85
C ILE A 149 0.42 -13.08 1.03
N GLN A 150 0.60 -14.16 1.77
CA GLN A 150 -0.54 -14.86 2.38
C GLN A 150 -1.17 -13.96 3.43
N TYR A 151 -2.50 -14.06 3.58
CA TYR A 151 -3.17 -13.38 4.68
C TYR A 151 -2.66 -13.97 6.02
N PRO A 152 -2.27 -13.13 6.99
CA PRO A 152 -1.70 -13.57 8.26
C PRO A 152 -2.70 -14.27 9.19
#